data_AF-A0A2G0CAZ8-F1
#
_entry.id   AF-A0A2G0CAZ8-F1
#
_cell.length_a   1.000
_cell.length_b   1.000
_cell.length_c   1.000
_cell.angle_alpha   90.00
_cell.angle_beta   90.00
_cell.angle_gamma   90.00
#
_symmetry.space_group_name_H-M   'P 1'
#
loop_
_entity.id
_entity.type
_entity.pdbx_description
1 polymer ?
#
loop_
_entity_poly.entity_id
_entity_poly.type
_entity_poly.pdbx_seq_one_letter_code
_entity_poly.pdbx_strand_id
1 'polypeptide(L)'
;MRTFAPIFFLILLSLTAQAQERPPNIVVVFTDDLGYGDLSSFGHPTIRTPHIDGIGRRGAKLTSFYVGANVCSPSRAALLTGRLPVRSGMVGEKLGVLFPFSTGGMPQTEVTLAEALRDAGYATGMVGKWHLGHLPDYLPTRHGFDYYYGIPYSNDMRSNSDSEGPLKQLYSTLYMLEGENVVIEDVDQHQLTIDYTEKVLDYIDDHRQEPFFMYYAPNFPHVPLYASEAFEGSTRRGLYGDVVEELDWSVGQILDRLRQHGLEENTIVVFTSDNGPWTTQDEEGGSAGLLRGGKGSCWEGGMRVPAVVQWPGTIPGDQIIQSLGTTMDLYTTLIKAGGGRVPTDRPVDGNDLMPVWKGEQEEATETLFYYHLDQLYAVRSGPWKMHLKSIESYSNVTLYTRPQLYHLDHDPSEQYEVSARHGDVVRRLRELVRQHEEEMEEVRPIFDDINDPARAVLSQLGF
;
A
#
# COMPACT_ATOMS: atom_id res chain seq x y z
N MET A 1 -2.72 73.76 -46.34
CA MET A 1 -1.99 72.53 -45.94
C MET A 1 -2.20 72.31 -44.46
N ARG A 2 -2.85 71.20 -44.08
CA ARG A 2 -2.63 70.39 -42.85
C ARG A 2 -3.84 69.46 -42.69
N THR A 3 -3.71 68.29 -43.31
CA THR A 3 -4.58 67.13 -43.11
C THR A 3 -4.16 66.44 -41.80
N PHE A 4 -5.08 66.29 -40.86
CA PHE A 4 -4.92 65.45 -39.67
C PHE A 4 -5.46 64.06 -39.98
N ALA A 5 -4.61 63.04 -39.85
CA ALA A 5 -4.99 61.63 -39.91
C ALA A 5 -5.22 61.10 -38.49
N PRO A 6 -6.29 60.33 -38.21
CA PRO A 6 -6.46 59.69 -36.92
C PRO A 6 -5.63 58.40 -36.88
N ILE A 7 -4.76 58.28 -35.89
CA ILE A 7 -4.02 57.06 -35.58
C ILE A 7 -4.95 56.18 -34.73
N PHE A 8 -5.40 55.06 -35.29
CA PHE A 8 -6.14 54.03 -34.57
C PHE A 8 -5.14 53.15 -33.81
N PHE A 9 -5.17 53.20 -32.48
CA PHE A 9 -4.36 52.33 -31.62
C PHE A 9 -5.10 50.99 -31.44
N LEU A 10 -4.65 49.94 -32.13
CA LEU A 10 -5.14 48.58 -31.91
C LEU A 10 -4.53 48.03 -30.61
N ILE A 11 -5.34 47.98 -29.55
CA ILE A 11 -5.00 47.26 -28.32
C ILE A 11 -5.24 45.77 -28.60
N LEU A 12 -4.17 45.04 -28.88
CA LEU A 12 -4.15 43.57 -28.84
C LEU A 12 -4.26 43.14 -27.37
N LEU A 13 -5.48 42.79 -26.94
CA LEU A 13 -5.69 42.02 -25.73
C LEU A 13 -5.12 40.62 -25.97
N SER A 14 -3.87 40.41 -25.58
CA SER A 14 -3.31 39.08 -25.37
C SER A 14 -4.07 38.42 -24.23
N LEU A 15 -5.13 37.68 -24.55
CA LEU A 15 -5.65 36.63 -23.69
C LEU A 15 -4.55 35.58 -23.56
N THR A 16 -3.62 35.79 -22.63
CA THR A 16 -2.88 34.66 -22.06
C THR A 16 -3.93 33.85 -21.32
N ALA A 17 -4.50 32.85 -22.00
CA ALA A 17 -5.10 31.73 -21.31
C ALA A 17 -3.99 31.19 -20.42
N GLN A 18 -4.07 31.50 -19.13
CA GLN A 18 -3.32 30.80 -18.12
C GLN A 18 -3.82 29.37 -18.25
N ALA A 19 -3.07 28.53 -18.96
CA ALA A 19 -3.38 27.12 -19.07
C ALA A 19 -3.55 26.66 -17.63
N GLN A 20 -4.78 26.31 -17.27
CA GLN A 20 -5.04 25.75 -15.95
C GLN A 20 -4.13 24.54 -15.85
N GLU A 21 -3.12 24.60 -14.98
CA GLU A 21 -2.14 23.51 -14.87
C GLU A 21 -2.93 22.24 -14.57
N ARG A 22 -2.85 21.29 -15.51
CA ARG A 22 -3.53 20.00 -15.39
C ARG A 22 -3.02 19.33 -14.11
N PRO A 23 -3.90 18.93 -13.18
CA PRO A 23 -3.49 18.16 -12.01
C PRO A 23 -2.64 16.95 -12.41
N PRO A 24 -1.68 16.51 -11.58
CA PRO A 24 -0.81 15.39 -11.94
C PRO A 24 -1.62 14.10 -12.07
N ASN A 25 -1.21 13.19 -12.96
CA ASN A 25 -1.69 11.83 -12.86
C ASN A 25 -1.07 11.17 -11.61
N ILE A 26 -1.72 10.14 -11.09
CA ILE A 26 -1.28 9.45 -9.88
C ILE A 26 -1.22 7.95 -10.18
N VAL A 27 -0.06 7.34 -9.98
CA VAL A 27 0.14 5.89 -10.09
C VAL A 27 0.68 5.38 -8.76
N VAL A 28 -0.07 4.47 -8.13
CA VAL A 28 0.36 3.77 -6.91
C VAL A 28 0.56 2.31 -7.25
N VAL A 29 1.80 1.84 -7.16
CA VAL A 29 2.18 0.43 -7.26
C VAL A 29 2.28 -0.14 -5.85
N PHE A 30 1.43 -1.11 -5.53
CA PHE A 30 1.26 -1.65 -4.18
C PHE A 30 1.35 -3.18 -4.19
N THR A 31 2.55 -3.70 -3.99
CA THR A 31 2.87 -5.14 -4.05
C THR A 31 2.39 -5.90 -2.81
N ASP A 32 2.50 -7.23 -2.86
CA ASP A 32 2.00 -8.14 -1.83
C ASP A 32 3.15 -8.99 -1.26
N ASP A 33 3.42 -8.89 0.03
CA ASP A 33 4.53 -9.61 0.72
C ASP A 33 5.96 -9.27 0.24
N LEU A 34 6.16 -8.13 -0.43
CA LEU A 34 7.50 -7.65 -0.77
C LEU A 34 8.16 -7.02 0.46
N GLY A 35 9.27 -7.60 0.90
CA GLY A 35 9.97 -7.19 2.11
C GLY A 35 10.91 -6.00 1.92
N TYR A 36 11.23 -5.35 3.05
CA TYR A 36 12.14 -4.20 3.07
C TYR A 36 13.49 -4.49 2.42
N GLY A 37 13.98 -5.72 2.53
CA GLY A 37 15.29 -6.14 2.03
C GLY A 37 15.27 -6.74 0.63
N ASP A 38 14.17 -6.69 -0.12
CA ASP A 38 14.01 -7.41 -1.40
C ASP A 38 14.37 -6.59 -2.65
N LEU A 39 14.48 -5.26 -2.53
CA LEU A 39 14.91 -4.39 -3.63
C LEU A 39 16.42 -4.14 -3.61
N SER A 40 17.04 -3.98 -4.78
CA SER A 40 18.47 -3.70 -4.86
C SER A 40 18.85 -2.40 -4.16
N SER A 41 18.06 -1.32 -4.34
CA SER A 41 18.30 -0.05 -3.65
C SER A 41 18.12 -0.14 -2.14
N PHE A 42 17.41 -1.14 -1.62
CA PHE A 42 17.23 -1.39 -0.18
C PHE A 42 18.20 -2.43 0.39
N GLY A 43 19.13 -2.93 -0.43
CA GLY A 43 20.26 -3.73 0.03
C GLY A 43 20.14 -5.22 -0.28
N HIS A 44 19.17 -5.64 -1.11
CA HIS A 44 19.17 -7.02 -1.58
C HIS A 44 20.45 -7.31 -2.38
N PRO A 45 21.16 -8.42 -2.13
CA PRO A 45 22.48 -8.65 -2.72
C PRO A 45 22.44 -9.16 -4.18
N THR A 46 21.33 -9.75 -4.64
CA THR A 46 21.28 -10.46 -5.93
C THR A 46 20.09 -10.16 -6.84
N ILE A 47 18.87 -9.99 -6.32
CA ILE A 47 17.72 -9.40 -7.05
C ILE A 47 18.13 -8.02 -7.59
N ARG A 48 17.77 -7.75 -8.85
CA ARG A 48 18.01 -6.47 -9.52
C ARG A 48 16.68 -5.78 -9.81
N THR A 49 16.51 -4.57 -9.29
CA THR A 49 15.29 -3.77 -9.51
C THR A 49 15.60 -2.39 -10.10
N PRO A 50 16.26 -2.30 -11.27
CA PRO A 50 16.71 -1.02 -11.82
C PRO A 50 15.59 -0.02 -12.12
N HIS A 51 14.39 -0.47 -12.46
CA HIS A 51 13.26 0.40 -12.80
C HIS A 51 12.62 1.00 -11.53
N ILE A 52 12.36 0.16 -10.53
CA ILE A 52 11.87 0.59 -9.20
C ILE A 52 12.91 1.48 -8.54
N ASP A 53 14.18 1.10 -8.54
CA ASP A 53 15.27 1.93 -8.03
C ASP A 53 15.39 3.27 -8.79
N GLY A 54 15.00 3.28 -10.06
CA GLY A 54 14.92 4.48 -10.90
C GLY A 54 13.89 5.50 -10.43
N ILE A 55 12.78 5.05 -9.82
CA ILE A 55 11.79 5.94 -9.20
C ILE A 55 12.45 6.74 -8.07
N GLY A 56 13.14 6.05 -7.16
CA GLY A 56 13.84 6.69 -6.04
C GLY A 56 14.94 7.65 -6.51
N ARG A 57 15.70 7.29 -7.55
CA ARG A 57 16.73 8.17 -8.13
C ARG A 57 16.16 9.44 -8.75
N ARG A 58 14.97 9.39 -9.35
CA ARG A 58 14.28 10.56 -9.91
C ARG A 58 13.39 11.29 -8.91
N GLY A 59 13.35 10.83 -7.66
CA GLY A 59 12.63 11.50 -6.58
C GLY A 59 13.26 11.13 -5.24
N ALA A 60 12.54 10.37 -4.42
CA ALA A 60 12.98 10.03 -3.08
C ALA A 60 12.88 8.53 -2.77
N LYS A 61 13.86 8.04 -2.01
CA LYS A 61 13.80 6.77 -1.28
C LYS A 61 13.39 7.04 0.17
N LEU A 62 12.31 6.40 0.62
CA LEU A 62 11.80 6.56 1.98
C LEU A 62 12.26 5.36 2.81
N THR A 63 13.21 5.60 3.72
CA THR A 63 13.83 4.54 4.52
C THR A 63 13.04 4.20 5.77
N SER A 64 12.18 5.09 6.27
CA SER A 64 11.32 4.89 7.44
C SER A 64 9.85 4.94 7.04
N PHE A 65 9.46 4.11 6.06
CA PHE A 65 8.09 4.05 5.56
C PHE A 65 7.35 2.80 6.04
N TYR A 66 6.10 2.98 6.50
CA TYR A 66 5.33 1.94 7.17
C TYR A 66 3.95 1.73 6.57
N VAL A 67 3.46 0.50 6.63
CA VAL A 67 2.08 0.18 6.31
C VAL A 67 1.17 0.37 7.52
N GLY A 68 -0.12 0.62 7.28
CA GLY A 68 -1.12 0.79 8.34
C GLY A 68 -1.49 -0.50 9.09
N ALA A 69 -1.08 -1.67 8.61
CA ALA A 69 -1.29 -2.95 9.26
C ALA A 69 -0.22 -3.97 8.86
N ASN A 70 -0.08 -5.06 9.61
CA ASN A 70 0.93 -6.09 9.35
C ASN A 70 0.51 -7.21 8.38
N VAL A 71 -0.65 -7.08 7.73
CA VAL A 71 -1.23 -8.05 6.79
C VAL A 71 -2.13 -7.36 5.72
N CYS A 72 -2.41 -8.07 4.62
CA CYS A 72 -2.95 -7.52 3.37
C CYS A 72 -4.24 -6.69 3.49
N SER A 73 -5.40 -7.30 3.78
CA SER A 73 -6.71 -6.61 3.82
C SER A 73 -6.73 -5.34 4.68
N PRO A 74 -6.30 -5.36 5.96
CA PRO A 74 -6.31 -4.15 6.78
C PRO A 74 -5.33 -3.10 6.24
N SER A 75 -4.17 -3.49 5.72
CA SER A 75 -3.20 -2.53 5.16
C SER A 75 -3.72 -1.83 3.90
N ARG A 76 -4.38 -2.56 3.00
CA ARG A 76 -5.06 -2.01 1.81
C ARG A 76 -6.17 -1.05 2.21
N ALA A 77 -6.94 -1.38 3.25
CA ALA A 77 -7.95 -0.48 3.80
C ALA A 77 -7.31 0.82 4.33
N ALA A 78 -6.19 0.70 5.05
CA ALA A 78 -5.49 1.86 5.61
C ALA A 78 -4.92 2.79 4.53
N LEU A 79 -4.34 2.25 3.46
CA LEU A 79 -3.89 3.04 2.32
C LEU A 79 -5.05 3.77 1.65
N LEU A 80 -6.16 3.07 1.41
CA LEU A 80 -7.27 3.64 0.66
C LEU A 80 -8.14 4.59 1.48
N THR A 81 -8.08 4.57 2.81
CA THR A 81 -8.94 5.44 3.67
C THR A 81 -8.14 6.46 4.48
N GLY A 82 -6.81 6.35 4.51
CA GLY A 82 -5.96 7.18 5.36
C GLY A 82 -6.18 6.97 6.85
N ARG A 83 -6.78 5.83 7.22
CA ARG A 83 -7.25 5.54 8.59
C ARG A 83 -6.69 4.21 9.08
N LEU A 84 -6.40 4.15 10.37
CA LEU A 84 -6.09 2.89 11.03
C LEU A 84 -7.24 1.90 10.80
N PRO A 85 -6.97 0.62 10.47
CA PRO A 85 -8.01 -0.34 10.11
C PRO A 85 -9.08 -0.51 11.19
N VAL A 86 -8.67 -0.44 12.46
CA VAL A 86 -9.55 -0.48 13.63
C VAL A 86 -10.60 0.65 13.65
N ARG A 87 -10.35 1.80 13.01
CA ARG A 87 -11.35 2.89 12.92
C ARG A 87 -12.45 2.61 11.90
N SER A 88 -12.18 1.74 10.93
CA SER A 88 -13.12 1.34 9.88
C SER A 88 -13.79 -0.02 10.14
N GLY A 89 -13.34 -0.75 11.16
CA GLY A 89 -13.77 -2.14 11.40
C GLY A 89 -13.15 -3.16 10.46
N MET A 90 -12.22 -2.74 9.57
CA MET A 90 -11.46 -3.62 8.67
C MET A 90 -10.38 -4.42 9.42
N VAL A 91 -10.82 -5.13 10.45
CA VAL A 91 -10.06 -6.02 11.33
C VAL A 91 -10.97 -7.20 11.71
N GLY A 92 -10.40 -8.22 12.33
CA GLY A 92 -11.14 -9.27 13.04
C GLY A 92 -10.56 -9.43 14.44
N GLU A 93 -11.30 -10.14 15.29
CA GLU A 93 -10.82 -10.66 16.58
C GLU A 93 -10.11 -12.01 16.41
N LYS A 94 -10.43 -12.75 15.33
CA LYS A 94 -9.87 -14.07 15.04
C LYS A 94 -9.28 -14.15 13.65
N LEU A 95 -9.99 -13.67 12.64
CA LEU A 95 -9.52 -13.65 11.26
C LEU A 95 -8.75 -12.37 10.97
N GLY A 96 -7.54 -12.49 10.39
CA GLY A 96 -6.68 -11.34 10.09
C GLY A 96 -6.91 -10.70 8.72
N VAL A 97 -7.64 -11.37 7.83
CA VAL A 97 -7.94 -10.91 6.47
C VAL A 97 -9.33 -11.39 6.03
N LEU A 98 -9.84 -10.84 4.94
CA LEU A 98 -11.05 -11.33 4.28
C LEU A 98 -10.75 -12.56 3.42
N PHE A 99 -11.72 -13.47 3.34
CA PHE A 99 -11.65 -14.74 2.60
C PHE A 99 -12.80 -14.87 1.59
N PRO A 100 -12.77 -15.86 0.68
CA PRO A 100 -13.90 -16.17 -0.22
C PRO A 100 -15.21 -16.55 0.49
N PHE A 101 -15.15 -16.82 1.80
CA PHE A 101 -16.33 -17.10 2.63
C PHE A 101 -16.75 -15.94 3.54
N SER A 102 -16.04 -14.81 3.50
CA SER A 102 -16.40 -13.60 4.24
C SER A 102 -17.66 -12.97 3.66
N THR A 103 -18.52 -12.48 4.53
CA THR A 103 -19.80 -11.83 4.18
C THR A 103 -19.75 -10.31 4.32
N GLY A 104 -18.68 -9.79 4.93
CA GLY A 104 -18.38 -8.36 5.01
C GLY A 104 -17.30 -7.91 4.03
N GLY A 105 -17.04 -6.61 4.04
CA GLY A 105 -16.03 -5.92 3.24
C GLY A 105 -15.89 -4.46 3.68
N MET A 106 -15.19 -3.66 2.88
CA MET A 106 -15.00 -2.24 3.12
C MET A 106 -16.35 -1.54 3.35
N PRO A 107 -16.56 -0.85 4.48
CA PRO A 107 -17.82 -0.17 4.74
C PRO A 107 -18.11 0.90 3.69
N GLN A 108 -19.36 0.97 3.24
CA GLN A 108 -19.85 2.02 2.33
C GLN A 108 -19.77 3.43 2.92
N THR A 109 -19.59 3.52 4.24
CA THR A 109 -19.43 4.80 4.94
C THR A 109 -18.03 5.37 4.82
N GLU A 110 -17.01 4.55 4.51
CA GLU A 110 -15.65 5.03 4.28
C GLU A 110 -15.55 5.82 2.98
N VAL A 111 -14.63 6.79 2.94
CA VAL A 111 -14.35 7.57 1.72
C VAL A 111 -12.97 7.19 1.23
N THR A 112 -12.91 6.48 0.11
CA THR A 112 -11.63 5.99 -0.42
C THR A 112 -10.85 7.07 -1.15
N LEU A 113 -9.55 6.82 -1.35
CA LEU A 113 -8.67 7.63 -2.17
C LEU A 113 -9.24 7.79 -3.59
N ALA A 114 -9.79 6.70 -4.15
CA ALA A 114 -10.42 6.73 -5.46
C ALA A 114 -11.67 7.61 -5.46
N GLU A 115 -12.54 7.52 -4.46
CA GLU A 115 -13.73 8.37 -4.36
C GLU A 115 -13.36 9.85 -4.25
N ALA A 116 -12.40 10.18 -3.39
CA ALA A 116 -11.94 11.56 -3.19
C ALA A 116 -11.29 12.15 -4.45
N LEU A 117 -10.56 11.35 -5.23
CA LEU A 117 -9.96 11.78 -6.51
C LEU A 117 -10.99 11.84 -7.64
N ARG A 118 -11.92 10.90 -7.71
CA ARG A 118 -13.04 10.93 -8.67
C ARG A 118 -13.88 12.19 -8.48
N ASP A 119 -14.17 12.57 -7.24
CA ASP A 119 -14.86 13.83 -6.91
C ASP A 119 -14.05 15.08 -7.30
N ALA A 120 -12.72 14.94 -7.42
CA ALA A 120 -11.82 15.98 -7.95
C ALA A 120 -11.70 15.95 -9.49
N GLY A 121 -12.43 15.07 -10.18
CA GLY A 121 -12.47 14.97 -11.64
C GLY A 121 -11.44 14.03 -12.25
N TYR A 122 -10.88 13.09 -11.47
CA TYR A 122 -10.01 12.05 -11.99
C TYR A 122 -10.80 10.90 -12.61
N ALA A 123 -10.31 10.36 -13.72
CA ALA A 123 -10.61 8.97 -14.06
C ALA A 123 -9.91 8.05 -13.06
N THR A 124 -10.57 6.99 -12.60
CA THR A 124 -10.02 6.10 -11.57
C THR A 124 -9.99 4.65 -12.02
N GLY A 125 -8.82 4.02 -11.92
CA GLY A 125 -8.58 2.65 -12.36
C GLY A 125 -7.87 1.83 -11.30
N MET A 126 -8.24 0.56 -11.22
CA MET A 126 -7.58 -0.42 -10.40
C MET A 126 -7.22 -1.65 -11.23
N VAL A 127 -5.98 -2.12 -11.08
CA VAL A 127 -5.55 -3.41 -11.65
C VAL A 127 -4.88 -4.25 -10.57
N GLY A 128 -5.28 -5.53 -10.43
CA GLY A 128 -4.69 -6.47 -9.49
C GLY A 128 -5.59 -6.86 -8.32
N LYS A 129 -5.00 -7.19 -7.18
CA LYS A 129 -5.69 -7.76 -6.01
C LYS A 129 -6.47 -6.71 -5.23
N TRP A 130 -7.78 -6.93 -5.06
CA TRP A 130 -8.64 -6.07 -4.25
C TRP A 130 -8.52 -6.33 -2.75
N HIS A 131 -8.99 -7.49 -2.30
CA HIS A 131 -8.90 -8.00 -0.93
C HIS A 131 -9.61 -7.17 0.16
N LEU A 132 -10.63 -6.39 -0.23
CA LEU A 132 -11.45 -5.58 0.67
C LEU A 132 -12.94 -5.96 0.61
N GLY A 133 -13.25 -7.17 0.15
CA GLY A 133 -14.59 -7.74 0.05
C GLY A 133 -14.88 -8.18 -1.37
N HIS A 134 -15.37 -9.40 -1.53
CA HIS A 134 -15.57 -10.03 -2.85
C HIS A 134 -17.03 -10.01 -3.30
N LEU A 135 -17.97 -9.69 -2.41
CA LEU A 135 -19.40 -9.61 -2.74
C LEU A 135 -19.69 -8.32 -3.51
N PRO A 136 -20.78 -8.26 -4.31
CA PRO A 136 -21.07 -7.15 -5.22
C PRO A 136 -21.06 -5.75 -4.58
N ASP A 137 -21.50 -5.65 -3.32
CA ASP A 137 -21.55 -4.37 -2.59
C ASP A 137 -20.15 -3.85 -2.22
N TYR A 138 -19.15 -4.74 -2.15
CA TYR A 138 -17.80 -4.40 -1.71
C TYR A 138 -16.76 -4.38 -2.83
N LEU A 139 -17.19 -4.54 -4.09
CA LEU A 139 -16.27 -4.52 -5.23
C LEU A 139 -15.66 -3.12 -5.45
N PRO A 140 -14.48 -3.00 -6.11
CA PRO A 140 -13.84 -1.70 -6.37
C PRO A 140 -14.76 -0.67 -7.04
N THR A 141 -15.68 -1.12 -7.90
CA THR A 141 -16.67 -0.27 -8.59
C THR A 141 -17.69 0.39 -7.65
N ARG A 142 -17.81 -0.10 -6.41
CA ARG A 142 -18.59 0.51 -5.34
C ARG A 142 -17.78 1.46 -4.46
N HIS A 143 -16.47 1.51 -4.64
CA HIS A 143 -15.52 2.20 -3.77
C HIS A 143 -14.60 3.16 -4.54
N GLY A 144 -15.16 3.83 -5.55
CA GLY A 144 -14.48 4.92 -6.22
C GLY A 144 -13.98 4.60 -7.62
N PHE A 145 -13.65 3.35 -7.93
CA PHE A 145 -12.98 2.98 -9.17
C PHE A 145 -13.93 2.84 -10.36
N ASP A 146 -13.69 3.61 -11.44
CA ASP A 146 -14.44 3.53 -12.70
C ASP A 146 -14.04 2.29 -13.52
N TYR A 147 -12.78 1.86 -13.42
CA TYR A 147 -12.24 0.67 -14.05
C TYR A 147 -11.64 -0.29 -13.03
N TYR A 148 -11.90 -1.59 -13.22
CA TYR A 148 -11.28 -2.66 -12.42
C TYR A 148 -10.95 -3.86 -13.30
N TYR A 149 -9.72 -4.38 -13.21
CA TYR A 149 -9.35 -5.70 -13.72
C TYR A 149 -8.50 -6.41 -12.68
N GLY A 150 -8.95 -7.54 -12.15
CA GLY A 150 -8.22 -8.17 -11.06
C GLY A 150 -8.90 -9.32 -10.33
N ILE A 151 -8.17 -9.86 -9.37
CA ILE A 151 -8.65 -10.91 -8.46
C ILE A 151 -9.21 -10.29 -7.16
N PRO A 152 -10.36 -10.78 -6.65
CA PRO A 152 -11.02 -10.15 -5.50
C PRO A 152 -10.36 -10.43 -4.15
N TYR A 153 -9.52 -11.47 -4.06
CA TYR A 153 -8.86 -11.94 -2.84
C TYR A 153 -7.48 -12.53 -3.16
N SER A 154 -6.80 -13.07 -2.15
CA SER A 154 -5.45 -13.60 -2.29
C SER A 154 -5.37 -14.80 -3.23
N ASN A 155 -4.28 -14.91 -4.00
CA ASN A 155 -4.11 -15.89 -5.07
C ASN A 155 -3.99 -17.35 -4.59
N ASP A 156 -3.68 -17.55 -3.31
CA ASP A 156 -3.64 -18.83 -2.61
C ASP A 156 -5.02 -19.29 -2.11
N MET A 157 -6.03 -18.42 -2.09
CA MET A 157 -7.39 -18.74 -1.62
C MET A 157 -8.22 -19.44 -2.70
N ARG A 158 -7.69 -20.54 -3.23
CA ARG A 158 -8.29 -21.32 -4.32
C ARG A 158 -8.30 -22.82 -4.03
N SER A 159 -9.24 -23.55 -4.61
CA SER A 159 -9.43 -24.99 -4.36
C SER A 159 -8.28 -25.85 -4.88
N ASN A 160 -7.62 -25.41 -5.94
CA ASN A 160 -6.48 -26.07 -6.60
C ASN A 160 -5.12 -25.54 -6.15
N SER A 161 -5.03 -24.84 -5.01
CA SER A 161 -3.75 -24.41 -4.46
C SER A 161 -2.96 -25.58 -3.88
N ASP A 162 -1.63 -25.52 -3.94
CA ASP A 162 -0.76 -26.49 -3.26
C ASP A 162 -0.75 -26.30 -1.73
N SER A 163 -1.31 -25.19 -1.24
CA SER A 163 -1.48 -24.93 0.19
C SER A 163 -2.47 -25.92 0.81
N GLU A 164 -1.96 -26.81 1.65
CA GLU A 164 -2.76 -27.75 2.43
C GLU A 164 -3.29 -27.06 3.71
N GLY A 165 -4.60 -27.17 3.96
CA GLY A 165 -5.20 -26.57 5.15
C GLY A 165 -6.70 -26.80 5.24
N PRO A 166 -7.28 -26.75 6.45
CA PRO A 166 -8.69 -27.10 6.67
C PRO A 166 -9.67 -26.09 6.06
N LEU A 167 -9.20 -24.91 5.66
CA LEU A 167 -9.99 -23.90 4.95
C LEU A 167 -10.08 -24.15 3.44
N LYS A 168 -9.21 -24.97 2.85
CA LYS A 168 -9.16 -25.23 1.40
C LYS A 168 -10.50 -25.74 0.86
N GLN A 169 -11.24 -26.52 1.66
CA GLN A 169 -12.58 -27.01 1.31
C GLN A 169 -13.65 -25.91 1.17
N LEU A 170 -13.35 -24.68 1.60
CA LEU A 170 -14.24 -23.53 1.52
C LEU A 170 -13.94 -22.64 0.30
N TYR A 171 -12.91 -22.99 -0.50
CA TYR A 171 -12.47 -22.18 -1.63
C TYR A 171 -13.00 -22.71 -2.96
N SER A 172 -13.22 -21.80 -3.91
CA SER A 172 -13.51 -22.09 -5.32
C SER A 172 -12.25 -21.93 -6.18
N THR A 173 -12.37 -22.00 -7.50
CA THR A 173 -11.29 -21.57 -8.41
C THR A 173 -10.99 -20.07 -8.21
N LEU A 174 -9.77 -19.67 -8.56
CA LEU A 174 -9.38 -18.27 -8.60
C LEU A 174 -9.86 -17.68 -9.93
N TYR A 175 -10.74 -16.69 -9.86
CA TYR A 175 -11.32 -16.05 -11.04
C TYR A 175 -10.85 -14.60 -11.20
N MET A 176 -10.84 -14.12 -12.45
CA MET A 176 -10.54 -12.74 -12.82
C MET A 176 -11.82 -11.97 -13.08
N LEU A 177 -11.90 -10.75 -12.54
CA LEU A 177 -12.98 -9.81 -12.81
C LEU A 177 -12.52 -8.73 -13.79
N GLU A 178 -13.41 -8.30 -14.67
CA GLU A 178 -13.33 -7.00 -15.36
C GLU A 178 -14.62 -6.22 -15.09
N GLY A 179 -14.51 -5.09 -14.39
CA GLY A 179 -15.62 -4.43 -13.73
C GLY A 179 -16.27 -5.35 -12.70
N GLU A 180 -17.52 -5.76 -12.94
CA GLU A 180 -18.28 -6.65 -12.05
C GLU A 180 -18.46 -8.06 -12.64
N ASN A 181 -17.88 -8.32 -13.82
CA ASN A 181 -18.08 -9.57 -14.55
C ASN A 181 -16.87 -10.49 -14.41
N VAL A 182 -17.10 -11.77 -14.17
CA VAL A 182 -16.07 -12.80 -14.30
C VAL A 182 -15.70 -12.95 -15.77
N VAL A 183 -14.43 -12.70 -16.09
CA VAL A 183 -13.89 -12.83 -17.46
C VAL A 183 -12.98 -14.04 -17.63
N ILE A 184 -12.42 -14.57 -16.53
CA ILE A 184 -11.63 -15.81 -16.50
C ILE A 184 -12.05 -16.60 -15.25
N GLU A 185 -12.42 -17.87 -15.40
CA GLU A 185 -12.91 -18.74 -14.31
C GLU A 185 -11.79 -19.50 -13.57
N ASP A 186 -10.65 -19.73 -14.23
CA ASP A 186 -9.46 -20.36 -13.67
C ASP A 186 -8.22 -19.63 -14.19
N VAL A 187 -7.69 -18.74 -13.34
CA VAL A 187 -6.58 -17.84 -13.69
C VAL A 187 -5.27 -18.63 -13.81
N ASP A 188 -4.60 -18.47 -14.95
CA ASP A 188 -3.21 -18.88 -15.10
C ASP A 188 -2.30 -17.85 -14.43
N GLN A 189 -1.74 -18.23 -13.29
CA GLN A 189 -0.93 -17.33 -12.49
C GLN A 189 0.44 -17.01 -13.11
N HIS A 190 0.92 -17.81 -14.06
CA HIS A 190 2.16 -17.51 -14.80
C HIS A 190 2.01 -16.30 -15.75
N GLN A 191 0.77 -15.94 -16.12
CA GLN A 191 0.50 -14.79 -17.01
C GLN A 191 0.08 -13.53 -16.24
N LEU A 192 -0.21 -13.64 -14.94
CA LEU A 192 -0.80 -12.54 -14.16
C LEU A 192 -0.03 -11.24 -14.24
N THR A 193 1.31 -11.26 -14.11
CA THR A 193 2.11 -10.03 -14.19
C THR A 193 2.01 -9.40 -15.57
N ILE A 194 2.01 -10.20 -16.64
CA ILE A 194 1.87 -9.73 -18.02
C ILE A 194 0.48 -9.13 -18.24
N ASP A 195 -0.58 -9.89 -17.95
CA ASP A 195 -1.97 -9.47 -18.14
C ASP A 195 -2.27 -8.17 -17.39
N TYR A 196 -1.84 -8.07 -16.12
CA TYR A 196 -1.99 -6.84 -15.36
C TYR A 196 -1.20 -5.68 -15.96
N THR A 197 0.04 -5.92 -16.41
CA THR A 197 0.84 -4.88 -17.05
C THR A 197 0.13 -4.34 -18.28
N GLU A 198 -0.37 -5.20 -19.16
CA GLU A 198 -1.10 -4.81 -20.35
C GLU A 198 -2.33 -3.95 -20.02
N LYS A 199 -3.13 -4.36 -19.03
CA LYS A 199 -4.31 -3.58 -18.61
C LYS A 199 -3.97 -2.21 -18.02
N VAL A 200 -2.86 -2.09 -17.28
CA VAL A 200 -2.39 -0.77 -16.82
C VAL A 200 -1.96 0.10 -18.00
N LEU A 201 -1.26 -0.47 -18.98
CA LEU A 201 -0.81 0.25 -20.16
C LEU A 201 -1.98 0.73 -21.03
N ASP A 202 -2.99 -0.10 -21.24
CA ASP A 202 -4.22 0.24 -21.95
C ASP A 202 -4.96 1.39 -21.24
N TYR A 203 -5.09 1.31 -19.92
CA TYR A 203 -5.71 2.37 -19.14
C TYR A 203 -4.97 3.72 -19.28
N ILE A 204 -3.63 3.71 -19.25
CA ILE A 204 -2.82 4.92 -19.47
C ILE A 204 -3.03 5.48 -20.88
N ASP A 205 -3.15 4.63 -21.89
CA ASP A 205 -3.40 5.04 -23.27
C ASP A 205 -4.75 5.74 -23.43
N ASP A 206 -5.78 5.18 -22.81
CA ASP A 206 -7.17 5.66 -22.89
C ASP A 206 -7.35 6.99 -22.15
N HIS A 207 -6.70 7.15 -21.00
CA HIS A 207 -6.86 8.32 -20.14
C HIS A 207 -5.76 9.38 -20.28
N ARG A 208 -4.86 9.28 -21.26
CA ARG A 208 -3.74 10.24 -21.42
C ARG A 208 -4.16 11.72 -21.58
N GLN A 209 -5.40 12.01 -21.93
CA GLN A 209 -5.91 13.38 -22.13
C GLN A 209 -6.60 13.99 -20.90
N GLU A 210 -6.78 13.24 -19.81
CA GLU A 210 -7.42 13.68 -18.57
C GLU A 210 -6.63 13.21 -17.34
N PRO A 211 -6.71 13.88 -16.17
CA PRO A 211 -6.02 13.38 -14.98
C PRO A 211 -6.57 12.00 -14.60
N PHE A 212 -5.68 11.06 -14.31
CA PHE A 212 -6.06 9.72 -13.91
C PHE A 212 -5.37 9.26 -12.64
N PHE A 213 -6.05 8.37 -11.92
CA PHE A 213 -5.52 7.63 -10.79
C PHE A 213 -5.51 6.15 -11.13
N MET A 214 -4.32 5.54 -11.09
CA MET A 214 -4.12 4.10 -11.25
C MET A 214 -3.61 3.50 -9.95
N TYR A 215 -4.44 2.66 -9.34
CA TYR A 215 -4.03 1.78 -8.24
C TYR A 215 -3.65 0.41 -8.82
N TYR A 216 -2.36 0.22 -9.08
CA TYR A 216 -1.81 -1.05 -9.56
C TYR A 216 -1.35 -1.88 -8.36
N ALA A 217 -2.09 -2.92 -8.03
CA ALA A 217 -1.88 -3.72 -6.83
C ALA A 217 -1.63 -5.20 -7.17
N PRO A 218 -0.51 -5.54 -7.82
CA PRO A 218 -0.22 -6.93 -8.17
C PRO A 218 -0.18 -7.80 -6.90
N ASN A 219 -0.65 -9.05 -7.00
CA ASN A 219 -0.63 -10.00 -5.89
C ASN A 219 0.75 -10.65 -5.68
N PHE A 220 1.78 -10.21 -6.37
CA PHE A 220 3.12 -10.75 -6.23
C PHE A 220 4.00 -9.82 -5.37
N PRO A 221 5.01 -10.36 -4.68
CA PRO A 221 5.46 -11.77 -4.64
C PRO A 221 4.77 -12.65 -3.55
N HIS A 222 3.47 -12.50 -3.30
CA HIS A 222 2.74 -13.42 -2.42
C HIS A 222 2.76 -14.86 -2.98
N VAL A 223 2.96 -15.83 -2.09
CA VAL A 223 2.94 -17.27 -2.43
C VAL A 223 1.52 -17.76 -2.73
N PRO A 224 1.31 -18.81 -3.55
CA PRO A 224 2.30 -19.49 -4.37
C PRO A 224 2.87 -18.56 -5.45
N LEU A 225 4.18 -18.72 -5.71
CA LEU A 225 4.91 -17.88 -6.65
C LEU A 225 4.74 -18.39 -8.08
N TYR A 226 4.59 -17.47 -9.03
CA TYR A 226 4.60 -17.77 -10.45
C TYR A 226 5.27 -16.64 -11.19
N ALA A 227 6.17 -16.99 -12.12
CA ALA A 227 6.77 -16.07 -13.07
C ALA A 227 6.43 -16.54 -14.48
N SER A 228 6.43 -15.62 -15.45
CA SER A 228 6.30 -16.00 -16.85
C SER A 228 7.54 -16.76 -17.35
N GLU A 229 7.40 -17.45 -18.49
CA GLU A 229 8.49 -18.20 -19.14
C GLU A 229 9.74 -17.33 -19.38
N ALA A 230 9.58 -16.02 -19.58
CA ALA A 230 10.69 -15.10 -19.82
C ALA A 230 11.55 -14.85 -18.57
N PHE A 231 11.00 -15.05 -17.37
CA PHE A 231 11.66 -14.75 -16.10
C PHE A 231 11.97 -15.99 -15.28
N GLU A 232 11.25 -17.10 -15.47
CA GLU A 232 11.43 -18.33 -14.70
C GLU A 232 12.87 -18.88 -14.82
N GLY A 233 13.52 -19.10 -13.69
CA GLY A 233 14.90 -19.58 -13.57
C GLY A 233 15.98 -18.56 -13.97
N SER A 234 15.64 -17.27 -14.11
CA SER A 234 16.56 -16.24 -14.61
C SER A 234 17.43 -15.59 -13.52
N THR A 235 17.03 -15.66 -12.26
CA THR A 235 17.67 -14.95 -11.15
C THR A 235 18.45 -15.87 -10.21
N ARG A 236 19.37 -15.27 -9.45
CA ARG A 236 20.14 -16.01 -8.41
C ARG A 236 19.34 -16.26 -7.13
N ARG A 237 18.19 -15.61 -6.97
CA ARG A 237 17.34 -15.71 -5.77
C ARG A 237 16.22 -16.75 -5.97
N GLY A 238 16.30 -17.53 -7.06
CA GLY A 238 15.29 -18.54 -7.39
C GLY A 238 13.97 -17.89 -7.79
N LEU A 239 12.89 -18.66 -7.71
CA LEU A 239 11.57 -18.23 -8.18
C LEU A 239 11.10 -16.92 -7.53
N TYR A 240 11.38 -16.69 -6.25
CA TYR A 240 11.05 -15.40 -5.61
C TYR A 240 11.74 -14.22 -6.31
N GLY A 241 13.02 -14.38 -6.67
CA GLY A 241 13.75 -13.37 -7.42
C GLY A 241 13.21 -13.18 -8.82
N ASP A 242 12.81 -14.26 -9.50
CA ASP A 242 12.23 -14.21 -10.84
C ASP A 242 10.94 -13.36 -10.83
N VAL A 243 10.07 -13.59 -9.85
CA VAL A 243 8.85 -12.80 -9.65
C VAL A 243 9.16 -11.33 -9.36
N VAL A 244 10.14 -11.02 -8.50
CA VAL A 244 10.48 -9.62 -8.18
C VAL A 244 11.13 -8.91 -9.37
N GLU A 245 11.99 -9.57 -10.15
CA GLU A 245 12.57 -8.97 -11.37
C GLU A 245 11.51 -8.81 -12.48
N GLU A 246 10.48 -9.67 -12.55
CA GLU A 246 9.34 -9.49 -13.45
C GLU A 246 8.44 -8.31 -13.04
N LEU A 247 8.22 -8.12 -11.73
CA LEU A 247 7.55 -6.92 -11.21
C LEU A 247 8.33 -5.65 -11.54
N ASP A 248 9.66 -5.67 -11.43
CA ASP A 248 10.50 -4.54 -11.84
C ASP A 248 10.36 -4.24 -13.34
N TRP A 249 10.32 -5.27 -14.18
CA TRP A 249 10.05 -5.11 -15.62
C TRP A 249 8.67 -4.47 -15.88
N SER A 250 7.63 -4.93 -15.18
CA SER A 250 6.28 -4.37 -15.28
C SER A 250 6.25 -2.87 -14.94
N VAL A 251 6.89 -2.49 -13.83
CA VAL A 251 7.08 -1.07 -13.45
C VAL A 251 7.84 -0.32 -14.54
N GLY A 252 8.86 -0.93 -15.14
CA GLY A 252 9.58 -0.38 -16.29
C GLY A 252 8.66 -0.06 -17.47
N GLN A 253 7.75 -0.97 -17.82
CA GLN A 253 6.79 -0.75 -18.91
C GLN A 253 5.87 0.45 -18.63
N ILE A 254 5.37 0.56 -17.41
CA ILE A 254 4.50 1.67 -16.98
C ILE A 254 5.25 3.00 -17.09
N LEU A 255 6.46 3.08 -16.54
CA LEU A 255 7.29 4.28 -16.59
C LEU A 255 7.63 4.69 -18.03
N ASP A 256 7.95 3.73 -18.88
CA ASP A 256 8.24 3.97 -20.29
C ASP A 256 7.00 4.47 -21.04
N ARG A 257 5.81 3.93 -20.73
CA ARG A 257 4.55 4.39 -21.33
C ARG A 257 4.21 5.83 -20.93
N LEU A 258 4.37 6.17 -19.66
CA LEU A 258 4.22 7.56 -19.19
C LEU A 258 5.17 8.50 -19.96
N ARG A 259 6.42 8.09 -20.18
CA ARG A 259 7.40 8.89 -20.93
C ARG A 259 7.04 9.02 -22.41
N GLN A 260 6.60 7.93 -23.04
CA GLN A 260 6.18 7.93 -24.45
C GLN A 260 5.02 8.89 -24.73
N HIS A 261 4.09 9.03 -23.78
CA HIS A 261 2.98 10.00 -23.88
C HIS A 261 3.30 11.40 -23.37
N GLY A 262 4.54 11.65 -22.91
CA GLY A 262 4.93 12.94 -22.34
C GLY A 262 4.25 13.26 -21.00
N LEU A 263 3.86 12.24 -20.25
CA LEU A 263 3.16 12.35 -18.96
C LEU A 263 4.09 12.25 -17.75
N GLU A 264 5.33 11.78 -17.92
CA GLU A 264 6.27 11.50 -16.83
C GLU A 264 6.48 12.69 -15.88
N GLU A 265 6.67 13.91 -16.40
CA GLU A 265 6.88 15.11 -15.58
C GLU A 265 5.63 15.57 -14.81
N ASN A 266 4.44 15.16 -15.25
CA ASN A 266 3.17 15.48 -14.59
C ASN A 266 2.48 14.22 -14.04
N THR A 267 3.27 13.27 -13.53
CA THR A 267 2.75 12.06 -12.89
C THR A 267 3.50 11.78 -11.60
N ILE A 268 2.76 11.63 -10.51
CA ILE A 268 3.27 11.10 -9.24
C ILE A 268 3.27 9.58 -9.36
N VAL A 269 4.43 8.95 -9.18
CA VAL A 269 4.52 7.48 -9.10
C VAL A 269 5.05 7.10 -7.73
N VAL A 270 4.29 6.27 -7.01
CA VAL A 270 4.66 5.67 -5.73
C VAL A 270 4.80 4.17 -5.93
N PHE A 271 5.87 3.57 -5.41
CA PHE A 271 6.02 2.13 -5.30
C PHE A 271 6.24 1.75 -3.84
N THR A 272 5.46 0.79 -3.33
CA THR A 272 5.65 0.21 -2.00
C THR A 272 4.92 -1.15 -1.87
N SER A 273 4.91 -1.75 -0.68
CA SER A 273 4.28 -3.05 -0.39
C SER A 273 3.21 -2.95 0.69
N ASP A 274 2.27 -3.89 0.73
CA ASP A 274 1.16 -3.91 1.70
C ASP A 274 1.55 -4.39 3.11
N ASN A 275 2.58 -5.20 3.23
CA ASN A 275 3.19 -5.57 4.51
C ASN A 275 4.63 -6.05 4.30
N GLY A 276 5.28 -6.38 5.41
CA GLY A 276 6.57 -7.07 5.40
C GLY A 276 6.52 -8.44 4.71
N PRO A 277 7.67 -9.09 4.52
CA PRO A 277 7.75 -10.34 3.79
C PRO A 277 7.22 -11.50 4.62
N TRP A 278 6.71 -12.53 3.95
CA TRP A 278 6.27 -13.75 4.63
C TRP A 278 7.45 -14.67 4.95
N THR A 279 8.20 -14.31 6.00
CA THR A 279 9.47 -14.96 6.40
C THR A 279 9.36 -16.43 6.80
N THR A 280 8.15 -16.98 6.91
CA THR A 280 7.91 -18.39 7.26
C THR A 280 7.73 -19.29 6.04
N GLN A 281 7.86 -18.75 4.82
CA GLN A 281 7.77 -19.49 3.56
C GLN A 281 9.16 -19.90 3.01
N ASP A 282 10.15 -20.02 3.89
CA ASP A 282 11.53 -20.41 3.56
C ASP A 282 12.10 -19.64 2.34
N GLU A 283 12.54 -20.35 1.29
CA GLU A 283 13.12 -19.73 0.08
C GLU A 283 12.07 -19.01 -0.77
N GLU A 284 10.77 -19.29 -0.61
CA GLU A 284 9.67 -18.64 -1.31
C GLU A 284 9.18 -17.37 -0.60
N GLY A 285 9.67 -17.10 0.61
CA GLY A 285 9.43 -15.85 1.32
C GLY A 285 10.44 -14.76 0.97
N GLY A 286 10.02 -13.50 1.11
CA GLY A 286 10.91 -12.34 0.98
C GLY A 286 11.85 -12.12 2.16
N SER A 287 12.61 -11.03 2.12
CA SER A 287 13.59 -10.64 3.13
C SER A 287 13.22 -9.32 3.81
N ALA A 288 13.21 -9.33 5.14
CA ALA A 288 13.06 -8.10 5.93
C ALA A 288 14.39 -7.30 5.99
N GLY A 289 15.45 -7.79 5.32
CA GLY A 289 16.79 -7.26 5.41
C GLY A 289 17.33 -7.37 6.84
N LEU A 290 17.67 -6.22 7.43
CA LEU A 290 18.19 -6.14 8.80
C LEU A 290 17.08 -6.07 9.86
N LEU A 291 15.82 -5.92 9.47
CA LEU A 291 14.69 -5.72 10.37
C LEU A 291 14.23 -7.04 10.98
N ARG A 292 13.67 -6.98 12.19
CA ARG A 292 13.15 -8.16 12.89
C ARG A 292 11.73 -8.49 12.46
N GLY A 293 11.43 -9.78 12.35
CA GLY A 293 10.09 -10.28 12.05
C GLY A 293 9.72 -10.14 10.57
N GLY A 294 8.43 -10.36 10.29
CA GLY A 294 7.86 -10.35 8.95
C GLY A 294 6.34 -10.20 9.01
N LYS A 295 5.66 -10.53 7.91
CA LYS A 295 4.20 -10.55 7.78
C LYS A 295 3.53 -11.15 9.02
N GLY A 296 2.49 -10.49 9.53
CA GLY A 296 1.75 -10.92 10.72
C GLY A 296 2.44 -10.62 12.06
N SER A 297 3.54 -9.85 12.06
CA SER A 297 4.20 -9.36 13.29
C SER A 297 4.14 -7.83 13.40
N CYS A 298 4.23 -7.29 14.62
CA CYS A 298 4.36 -5.83 14.85
C CYS A 298 5.82 -5.39 15.06
N TRP A 299 6.77 -6.29 14.81
CA TRP A 299 8.18 -5.95 14.68
C TRP A 299 8.41 -5.11 13.40
N GLU A 300 9.57 -4.45 13.30
CA GLU A 300 9.89 -3.57 12.17
C GLU A 300 9.72 -4.26 10.83
N GLY A 301 10.20 -5.49 10.70
CA GLY A 301 10.13 -6.27 9.47
C GLY A 301 8.72 -6.67 9.04
N GLY A 302 7.70 -6.53 9.91
CA GLY A 302 6.31 -6.80 9.55
C GLY A 302 5.55 -5.60 8.97
N MET A 303 5.98 -4.38 9.29
CA MET A 303 5.26 -3.15 8.91
C MET A 303 6.12 -2.08 8.25
N ARG A 304 7.45 -2.13 8.34
CA ARG A 304 8.35 -1.24 7.59
C ARG A 304 8.63 -1.89 6.24
N VAL A 305 8.27 -1.19 5.17
CA VAL A 305 8.31 -1.70 3.79
C VAL A 305 9.17 -0.79 2.92
N PRO A 306 9.71 -1.29 1.79
CA PRO A 306 10.45 -0.41 0.91
C PRO A 306 9.48 0.57 0.25
N ALA A 307 9.90 1.82 0.09
CA ALA A 307 9.10 2.82 -0.59
C ALA A 307 9.97 3.80 -1.38
N VAL A 308 9.56 4.06 -2.62
CA VAL A 308 10.14 5.07 -3.50
C VAL A 308 9.03 5.89 -4.15
N VAL A 309 9.29 7.18 -4.34
CA VAL A 309 8.36 8.12 -4.97
C VAL A 309 9.08 8.99 -5.97
N GLN A 310 8.44 9.30 -7.09
CA GLN A 310 8.90 10.35 -8.00
C GLN A 310 7.75 11.28 -8.38
N TRP A 311 8.10 12.55 -8.56
CA TRP A 311 7.32 13.53 -9.30
C TRP A 311 8.33 14.52 -9.88
N PRO A 312 8.89 14.22 -11.06
CA PRO A 312 9.96 15.04 -11.66
C PRO A 312 9.57 16.52 -11.75
N GLY A 313 10.54 17.40 -11.50
CA GLY A 313 10.32 18.85 -11.41
C GLY A 313 9.67 19.36 -10.11
N THR A 314 9.06 18.47 -9.31
CA THR A 314 8.42 18.81 -8.03
C THR A 314 9.16 18.23 -6.83
N ILE A 315 9.46 16.94 -6.86
CA ILE A 315 10.27 16.25 -5.85
C ILE A 315 11.73 16.27 -6.35
N PRO A 316 12.69 16.83 -5.59
CA PRO A 316 14.09 16.76 -5.97
C PRO A 316 14.55 15.31 -6.10
N GLY A 317 15.34 15.00 -7.12
CA GLY A 317 15.87 13.66 -7.35
C GLY A 317 16.95 13.25 -6.34
N ASP A 318 17.19 11.93 -6.26
CA ASP A 318 18.17 11.27 -5.39
C ASP A 318 18.04 11.60 -3.88
N GLN A 319 16.82 11.90 -3.41
CA GLN A 319 16.58 12.13 -1.98
C GLN A 319 16.55 10.83 -1.17
N ILE A 320 17.01 10.92 0.08
CA ILE A 320 16.85 9.89 1.10
C ILE A 320 16.08 10.50 2.26
N ILE A 321 14.84 10.06 2.45
CA ILE A 321 13.95 10.55 3.50
C ILE A 321 13.97 9.52 4.63
N GLN A 322 14.33 9.98 5.82
CA GLN A 322 14.51 9.16 7.02
C GLN A 322 13.41 9.36 8.06
N SER A 323 12.64 10.45 7.93
CA SER A 323 11.47 10.72 8.75
C SER A 323 10.41 9.64 8.58
N LEU A 324 9.59 9.46 9.60
CA LEU A 324 8.48 8.53 9.58
C LEU A 324 7.46 8.95 8.51
N GLY A 325 7.02 7.99 7.71
CA GLY A 325 5.88 8.11 6.81
C GLY A 325 5.11 6.80 6.74
N THR A 326 3.84 6.87 6.34
CA THR A 326 2.94 5.72 6.32
C THR A 326 2.12 5.62 5.04
N THR A 327 1.57 4.45 4.74
CA THR A 327 0.60 4.29 3.64
C THR A 327 -0.68 5.09 3.88
N MET A 328 -1.04 5.38 5.14
CA MET A 328 -2.14 6.28 5.46
C MET A 328 -1.82 7.72 5.05
N ASP A 329 -0.56 8.14 5.13
CA ASP A 329 -0.15 9.46 4.69
C ASP A 329 -0.25 9.62 3.16
N LEU A 330 -0.11 8.52 2.39
CA LEU A 330 -0.34 8.56 0.94
C LEU A 330 -1.76 8.99 0.60
N TYR A 331 -2.77 8.56 1.37
CA TYR A 331 -4.15 8.99 1.19
C TYR A 331 -4.26 10.53 1.20
N THR A 332 -3.82 11.16 2.29
CA THR A 332 -3.90 12.61 2.48
C THR A 332 -3.04 13.35 1.45
N THR A 333 -1.83 12.87 1.21
CA THR A 333 -0.86 13.49 0.28
C THR A 333 -1.38 13.48 -1.16
N LEU A 334 -1.88 12.34 -1.63
CA LEU A 334 -2.31 12.17 -3.02
C LEU A 334 -3.64 12.86 -3.30
N ILE A 335 -4.60 12.86 -2.35
CA ILE A 335 -5.83 13.65 -2.47
C ILE A 335 -5.50 15.13 -2.63
N LYS A 336 -4.63 15.67 -1.77
CA LYS A 336 -4.23 17.09 -1.83
C LYS A 336 -3.47 17.41 -3.10
N ALA A 337 -2.54 16.55 -3.52
CA ALA A 337 -1.78 16.74 -4.75
C ALA A 337 -2.67 16.76 -5.99
N GLY A 338 -3.76 15.97 -5.99
CA GLY A 338 -4.78 15.99 -7.03
C GLY A 338 -5.84 17.11 -6.90
N GLY A 339 -5.72 17.99 -5.90
CA GLY A 339 -6.69 19.06 -5.66
C GLY A 339 -8.03 18.59 -5.07
N GLY A 340 -8.09 17.35 -4.59
CA GLY A 340 -9.25 16.78 -3.89
C GLY A 340 -9.37 17.29 -2.44
N ARG A 341 -10.42 16.83 -1.76
CA ARG A 341 -10.71 17.21 -0.37
C ARG A 341 -10.64 15.99 0.55
N VAL A 342 -9.77 16.06 1.54
CA VAL A 342 -9.70 15.07 2.61
C VAL A 342 -10.96 15.22 3.50
N PRO A 343 -11.64 14.12 3.87
CA PRO A 343 -12.80 14.17 4.74
C PRO A 343 -12.48 14.85 6.09
N THR A 344 -13.43 15.67 6.57
CA THR A 344 -13.31 16.38 7.86
C THR A 344 -14.37 15.95 8.87
N ASP A 345 -15.24 15.01 8.48
CA ASP A 345 -16.34 14.47 9.29
C ASP A 345 -15.93 13.25 10.13
N ARG A 346 -14.68 12.81 10.00
CA ARG A 346 -14.10 11.63 10.66
C ARG A 346 -12.61 11.85 10.95
N PRO A 347 -12.03 11.11 11.90
CA PRO A 347 -10.57 11.08 12.06
C PRO A 347 -9.89 10.57 10.79
N VAL A 348 -8.83 11.22 10.36
CA VAL A 348 -7.91 10.73 9.32
C VAL A 348 -6.53 10.69 9.96
N ASP A 349 -5.90 9.53 9.98
CA ASP A 349 -4.59 9.32 10.63
C ASP A 349 -3.43 9.76 9.71
N GLY A 350 -3.66 9.79 8.40
CA GLY A 350 -2.69 10.18 7.39
C GLY A 350 -2.38 11.69 7.35
N ASN A 351 -1.10 12.03 7.35
CA ASN A 351 -0.58 13.38 7.16
C ASN A 351 -0.19 13.67 5.70
N ASP A 352 0.09 14.93 5.39
CA ASP A 352 0.57 15.35 4.08
C ASP A 352 2.11 15.27 4.02
N LEU A 353 2.64 14.32 3.26
CA LEU A 353 4.08 14.13 3.08
C LEU A 353 4.67 15.02 1.98
N MET A 354 3.87 15.75 1.19
CA MET A 354 4.40 16.53 0.07
C MET A 354 5.47 17.56 0.51
N PRO A 355 5.31 18.31 1.62
CA PRO A 355 6.36 19.19 2.12
C PRO A 355 7.65 18.45 2.47
N VAL A 356 7.54 17.24 3.04
CA VAL A 356 8.71 16.40 3.37
C VAL A 356 9.39 15.91 2.09
N TRP A 357 8.62 15.44 1.10
CA TRP A 357 9.15 15.00 -0.19
C TRP A 357 9.85 16.12 -0.97
N LYS A 358 9.39 17.36 -0.81
CA LYS A 358 10.03 18.55 -1.39
C LYS A 358 11.25 19.05 -0.61
N GLY A 359 11.51 18.50 0.59
CA GLY A 359 12.56 18.98 1.49
C GLY A 359 12.23 20.32 2.16
N GLU A 360 10.94 20.69 2.20
CA GLU A 360 10.43 21.92 2.83
C GLU A 360 10.16 21.73 4.32
N GLN A 361 10.02 20.48 4.78
CA GLN A 361 9.77 20.09 6.16
C GLN A 361 10.56 18.82 6.50
N GLU A 362 11.02 18.71 7.75
CA GLU A 362 11.79 17.53 8.20
C GLU A 362 10.91 16.31 8.45
N GLU A 363 9.74 16.49 9.07
CA GLU A 363 8.83 15.42 9.43
C GLU A 363 7.36 15.87 9.32
N ALA A 364 6.47 15.00 8.89
CA ALA A 364 5.02 15.25 8.87
C ALA A 364 4.23 14.29 9.77
N THR A 365 4.79 13.10 10.03
CA THR A 365 4.17 12.06 10.87
C THR A 365 5.07 11.81 12.07
N GLU A 366 4.56 12.06 13.28
CA GLU A 366 5.35 11.94 14.51
C GLU A 366 5.21 10.57 15.19
N THR A 367 4.03 9.96 15.08
CA THR A 367 3.64 8.77 15.85
C THR A 367 2.98 7.73 14.96
N LEU A 368 3.27 6.45 15.21
CA LEU A 368 2.65 5.29 14.57
C LEU A 368 2.20 4.28 15.62
N PHE A 369 0.96 3.80 15.49
CA PHE A 369 0.40 2.74 16.32
C PHE A 369 0.35 1.43 15.54
N TYR A 370 0.83 0.36 16.16
CA TYR A 370 0.97 -0.95 15.52
C TYR A 370 -0.13 -1.85 16.06
N TYR A 371 -1.11 -2.15 15.20
CA TYR A 371 -2.19 -3.07 15.50
C TYR A 371 -1.92 -4.44 14.87
N HIS A 372 -2.34 -5.48 15.58
CA HIS A 372 -2.54 -6.80 15.02
C HIS A 372 -3.92 -7.26 15.45
N LEU A 373 -4.73 -7.68 14.46
CA LEU A 373 -6.16 -7.86 14.66
C LEU A 373 -6.78 -6.55 15.20
N ASP A 374 -7.66 -6.63 16.17
CA ASP A 374 -8.29 -5.49 16.84
C ASP A 374 -7.45 -4.90 17.99
N GLN A 375 -6.23 -5.39 18.23
CA GLN A 375 -5.47 -5.08 19.44
C GLN A 375 -4.21 -4.24 19.15
N LEU A 376 -3.92 -3.28 20.04
CA LEU A 376 -2.70 -2.49 20.00
C LEU A 376 -1.51 -3.30 20.55
N TYR A 377 -0.43 -3.38 19.78
CA TYR A 377 0.78 -4.13 20.12
C TYR A 377 1.98 -3.22 20.42
N ALA A 378 2.15 -2.14 19.66
CA ALA A 378 3.27 -1.23 19.85
C ALA A 378 2.92 0.21 19.47
N VAL A 379 3.75 1.14 19.93
CA VAL A 379 3.74 2.55 19.51
C VAL A 379 5.16 2.97 19.15
N ARG A 380 5.31 3.75 18.08
CA ARG A 380 6.54 4.46 17.72
C ARG A 380 6.28 5.96 17.81
N SER A 381 7.21 6.70 18.39
CA SER A 381 7.27 8.16 18.25
C SER A 381 8.73 8.62 18.13
N GLY A 382 9.04 9.29 17.01
CA GLY A 382 10.41 9.57 16.60
C GLY A 382 11.25 8.27 16.47
N PRO A 383 12.45 8.20 17.07
CA PRO A 383 13.29 7.01 16.99
C PRO A 383 12.90 5.92 18.00
N TRP A 384 11.96 6.19 18.90
CA TRP A 384 11.63 5.28 19.99
C TRP A 384 10.41 4.43 19.64
N LYS A 385 10.55 3.12 19.78
CA LYS A 385 9.45 2.16 19.63
C LYS A 385 9.28 1.34 20.89
N MET A 386 8.05 1.31 21.41
CA MET A 386 7.67 0.58 22.60
C MET A 386 6.65 -0.51 22.26
N HIS A 387 6.98 -1.76 22.57
CA HIS A 387 6.06 -2.88 22.48
C HIS A 387 5.35 -3.10 23.82
N LEU A 388 4.03 -3.13 23.79
CA LEU A 388 3.16 -3.51 24.91
C LEU A 388 3.09 -5.04 25.06
N LYS A 389 3.09 -5.72 23.91
CA LYS A 389 3.14 -7.17 23.71
C LYS A 389 3.69 -7.42 22.30
N SER A 390 4.13 -8.65 22.01
CA SER A 390 4.63 -9.01 20.67
C SER A 390 3.98 -10.27 20.14
N ILE A 391 4.10 -10.48 18.84
CA ILE A 391 3.71 -11.69 18.11
C ILE A 391 4.76 -11.95 17.02
N GLU A 392 5.10 -13.22 16.80
CA GLU A 392 6.08 -13.66 15.79
C GLU A 392 5.33 -14.34 14.63
N SER A 393 5.20 -13.64 13.50
CA SER A 393 4.61 -14.13 12.24
C SER A 393 3.35 -15.00 12.43
N TYR A 394 2.26 -14.40 12.90
CA TYR A 394 0.97 -15.04 13.24
C TYR A 394 0.93 -15.97 14.45
N SER A 395 2.05 -16.15 15.17
CA SER A 395 2.14 -17.11 16.26
C SER A 395 2.90 -16.55 17.46
N ASN A 396 2.84 -17.26 18.59
CA ASN A 396 3.66 -16.97 19.78
C ASN A 396 3.49 -15.55 20.35
N VAL A 397 2.26 -15.23 20.78
CA VAL A 397 2.01 -14.00 21.51
C VAL A 397 2.82 -13.99 22.81
N THR A 398 3.63 -12.96 22.99
CA THR A 398 4.40 -12.73 24.21
C THR A 398 3.82 -11.54 24.96
N LEU A 399 3.34 -11.79 26.18
CA LEU A 399 2.89 -10.75 27.09
C LEU A 399 4.03 -10.30 27.99
N TYR A 400 4.28 -9.00 28.04
CA TYR A 400 5.35 -8.46 28.86
C TYR A 400 4.84 -7.98 30.21
N THR A 401 5.60 -8.25 31.27
CA THR A 401 5.36 -7.65 32.59
C THR A 401 5.71 -6.15 32.61
N ARG A 402 6.58 -5.72 31.70
CA ARG A 402 6.93 -4.32 31.42
C ARG A 402 7.11 -4.15 29.91
N PRO A 403 6.59 -3.07 29.30
CA PRO A 403 6.79 -2.79 27.89
C PRO A 403 8.28 -2.83 27.52
N GLN A 404 8.57 -3.37 26.34
CA GLN A 404 9.93 -3.39 25.78
C GLN A 404 10.15 -2.10 25.00
N LEU A 405 11.31 -1.46 25.13
CA LEU A 405 11.64 -0.22 24.44
C LEU A 405 12.91 -0.38 23.61
N TYR A 406 12.87 0.11 22.36
CA TYR A 406 13.97 0.08 21.41
C TYR A 406 14.20 1.47 20.79
N HIS A 407 15.45 1.77 20.43
CA HIS A 407 15.83 2.98 19.71
C HIS A 407 16.21 2.63 18.27
N LEU A 408 15.30 2.88 17.33
CA LEU A 408 15.36 2.36 15.96
C LEU A 408 16.53 2.92 15.13
N ASP A 409 17.05 4.10 15.44
CA ASP A 409 18.23 4.62 14.72
C ASP A 409 19.54 3.91 15.13
N HIS A 410 19.57 3.37 16.35
CA HIS A 410 20.75 2.66 16.88
C HIS A 410 20.61 1.14 16.69
N ASP A 411 19.37 0.66 16.77
CA ASP A 411 18.98 -0.74 16.80
C ASP A 411 17.70 -0.97 15.97
N PRO A 412 17.79 -0.83 14.64
CA PRO A 412 16.65 -1.07 13.75
C PRO A 412 16.20 -2.54 13.69
N SER A 413 17.02 -3.46 14.23
CA SER A 413 16.71 -4.89 14.34
C SER A 413 16.05 -5.26 15.68
N GLU A 414 15.78 -4.27 16.55
CA GLU A 414 15.08 -4.46 17.83
C GLU A 414 15.71 -5.58 18.69
N GLN A 415 17.04 -5.61 18.75
CA GLN A 415 17.83 -6.60 19.51
C GLN A 415 18.11 -6.17 20.95
N TYR A 416 18.20 -4.87 21.21
CA TYR A 416 18.67 -4.29 22.47
C TYR A 416 17.54 -3.55 23.18
N GLU A 417 16.88 -4.26 24.09
CA GLU A 417 15.86 -3.71 24.99
C GLU A 417 16.50 -2.70 25.97
N VAL A 418 15.94 -1.49 26.08
CA VAL A 418 16.52 -0.40 26.88
C VAL A 418 15.54 0.29 27.85
N SER A 419 14.33 -0.21 28.06
CA SER A 419 13.29 0.41 28.90
C SER A 419 13.76 0.72 30.32
N ALA A 420 14.59 -0.15 30.91
CA ALA A 420 15.12 0.03 32.26
C ALA A 420 15.98 1.29 32.43
N ARG A 421 16.56 1.81 31.34
CA ARG A 421 17.44 3.00 31.34
C ARG A 421 16.75 4.27 30.85
N HIS A 422 15.54 4.16 30.27
CA HIS A 422 14.81 5.26 29.63
C HIS A 422 13.37 5.35 30.15
N GLY A 423 13.21 5.38 31.48
CA GLY A 423 11.90 5.38 32.12
C GLY A 423 11.06 6.65 31.87
N ASP A 424 11.69 7.76 31.46
CA ASP A 424 11.04 8.97 30.96
C ASP A 424 10.40 8.76 29.59
N VAL A 425 11.12 8.13 28.65
CA VAL A 425 10.62 7.78 27.31
C VAL A 425 9.45 6.81 27.41
N VAL A 426 9.56 5.75 28.24
CA VAL A 426 8.47 4.81 28.48
C VAL A 426 7.22 5.54 28.96
N ARG A 427 7.37 6.51 29.87
CA ARG A 427 6.24 7.28 30.41
C ARG A 427 5.57 8.14 29.33
N ARG A 428 6.37 8.80 28.49
CA ARG A 428 5.88 9.58 27.35
C ARG A 428 5.11 8.71 26.36
N LEU A 429 5.67 7.56 25.97
CA LEU A 429 5.01 6.66 25.01
C LEU A 429 3.74 6.02 25.58
N ARG A 430 3.71 5.71 26.88
CA ARG A 430 2.47 5.26 27.55
C ARG A 430 1.39 6.34 27.56
N GLU A 431 1.77 7.59 27.70
CA GLU A 431 0.83 8.70 27.63
C GLU A 431 0.26 8.87 26.22
N LEU A 432 1.07 8.72 25.17
CA LEU A 432 0.58 8.67 23.78
C LEU A 432 -0.39 7.51 23.55
N VAL A 433 -0.08 6.32 24.09
CA VAL A 433 -1.01 5.18 24.04
C VAL A 433 -2.33 5.50 24.72
N ARG A 434 -2.29 6.08 25.93
CA ARG A 434 -3.51 6.48 26.66
C ARG A 434 -4.35 7.48 25.88
N GLN A 435 -3.72 8.50 25.29
CA GLN A 435 -4.41 9.52 24.49
C GLN A 435 -5.06 8.90 23.25
N HIS A 436 -4.32 8.04 22.54
CA HIS A 436 -4.85 7.31 21.39
C HIS A 436 -6.04 6.43 21.77
N GLU A 437 -5.94 5.64 22.84
CA GLU A 437 -7.04 4.80 23.33
C GLU A 437 -8.28 5.63 23.74
N GLU A 438 -8.12 6.85 24.25
CA GLU A 438 -9.23 7.77 24.58
C GLU A 438 -9.92 8.37 23.34
N GLU A 439 -9.21 8.47 22.22
CA GLU A 439 -9.73 8.95 20.93
C GLU A 439 -10.36 7.82 20.09
N MET A 440 -10.19 6.56 20.48
CA MET A 440 -10.76 5.42 19.76
C MET A 440 -12.24 5.24 20.08
N GLU A 441 -13.06 5.27 19.03
CA GLU A 441 -14.46 4.86 19.11
C GLU A 441 -14.58 3.34 19.00
N GLU A 442 -15.59 2.77 19.67
CA GLU A 442 -15.88 1.34 19.55
C GLU A 442 -16.49 1.05 18.16
N VAL A 443 -15.71 0.37 17.32
CA VAL A 443 -16.11 -0.05 15.98
C VAL A 443 -16.06 -1.57 15.91
N ARG A 444 -17.16 -2.17 15.42
CA ARG A 444 -17.27 -3.62 15.31
C ARG A 444 -16.29 -4.18 14.26
N PRO A 445 -15.48 -5.21 14.59
CA PRO A 445 -14.68 -5.96 13.62
C PRO A 445 -15.54 -6.68 12.57
N ILE A 446 -15.10 -6.66 11.30
CA ILE A 446 -15.88 -7.17 10.15
C ILE A 446 -15.36 -8.52 9.65
N PHE A 447 -14.09 -8.87 9.86
CA PHE A 447 -13.49 -10.04 9.22
C PHE A 447 -14.06 -11.37 9.71
N ASP A 448 -14.61 -11.41 10.92
CA ASP A 448 -15.24 -12.59 11.50
C ASP A 448 -16.69 -12.83 11.01
N ASP A 449 -17.24 -11.89 10.22
CA ASP A 449 -18.55 -12.05 9.58
C ASP A 449 -18.43 -12.99 8.38
N ILE A 450 -18.72 -14.27 8.61
CA ILE A 450 -18.57 -15.36 7.64
C ILE A 450 -19.88 -16.12 7.39
N ASN A 451 -19.93 -16.82 6.26
CA ASN A 451 -21.08 -17.66 5.89
C ASN A 451 -21.23 -18.92 6.78
N ASP A 452 -22.42 -19.52 6.76
CA ASP A 452 -22.74 -20.68 7.61
C ASP A 452 -21.83 -21.91 7.39
N PRO A 453 -21.48 -22.30 6.14
CA PRO A 453 -20.54 -23.38 5.91
C PRO A 453 -19.17 -23.14 6.56
N ALA A 454 -18.61 -21.93 6.41
CA ALA A 454 -17.32 -21.59 7.02
C ALA A 454 -17.41 -21.57 8.54
N ARG A 455 -18.51 -21.08 9.11
CA ARG A 455 -18.75 -21.11 10.56
C ARG A 455 -18.72 -22.53 11.12
N ALA A 456 -19.33 -23.49 10.43
CA ALA A 456 -19.32 -24.89 10.84
C ALA A 456 -17.89 -25.48 10.82
N VAL A 457 -17.09 -25.18 9.80
CA VAL A 457 -15.70 -25.63 9.68
C VAL A 457 -14.82 -25.00 10.76
N LEU A 458 -14.86 -23.68 10.91
CA LEU A 458 -14.04 -22.96 11.90
C LEU A 458 -14.36 -23.39 13.34
N SER A 459 -15.64 -23.63 13.64
CA SER A 459 -16.05 -24.16 14.96
C SER A 459 -15.40 -25.51 15.29
N GLN A 460 -15.19 -26.37 14.29
CA GLN A 460 -14.51 -27.66 14.49
C GLN A 460 -13.01 -27.51 14.73
N LEU A 461 -12.41 -26.42 14.24
CA LEU A 461 -11.00 -26.08 14.43
C LEU A 461 -10.73 -25.32 15.74
N GLY A 462 -11.78 -25.04 16.53
CA GLY A 462 -11.68 -24.28 17.78
C GLY A 462 -11.60 -22.77 17.59
N PHE A 463 -12.01 -22.27 16.41
CA PHE A 463 -12.17 -20.85 16.11
C PHE A 463 -13.58 -20.37 16.41
#